data_AF-A0A7G1IWY8-F1
#
_entry.id   AF-A0A7G1IWY8-F1
#
_cell.length_a   1.000
_cell.length_b   1.000
_cell.length_c   1.000
_cell.angle_alpha   90.00
_cell.angle_beta   90.00
_cell.angle_gamma   90.00
#
_symmetry.space_group_name_H-M   'P 1'
#
loop_
_entity.id
_entity.type
_entity.pdbx_description
1 polymer ?
#
loop_
_entity_poly.entity_id
_entity_poly.type
_entity_poly.pdbx_seq_one_letter_code
_entity_poly.pdbx_strand_id
1 'polypeptide(L)'
;MLIRNYRKNIGLMAGVEFFAFLGITSFWILFLSQNGMSLWQIGLLESIFHTTSLLCEIPSGMLADRYSYKTNLYLSRIAGIVSSILMLAGQGNFWIYALAMAVSALSYNFDSGTSAAMVYDSAVEAGLKERYLSISSFMSGVAEGTRSLGTVLAGFFVHGQLHLTYYIMIATSIIVLFLIWMLKEPSVKLEKADSVTMRQIIWTVKDELKRNPMLFNWMILSQIVGVLMCMFIFTIKISYQI
;
A
#
# COMPACT_ATOMS: atom_id res chain seq x y z
N MET A 1 -28.52 -9.06 15.31
CA MET A 1 -27.16 -9.36 15.81
C MET A 1 -26.07 -9.12 14.76
N LEU A 2 -26.33 -9.39 13.47
CA LEU A 2 -25.36 -9.22 12.36
C LEU A 2 -24.84 -7.77 12.17
N ILE A 3 -25.72 -6.76 12.20
CA ILE A 3 -25.39 -5.33 11.95
C ILE A 3 -24.34 -4.78 12.93
N ARG A 4 -24.42 -5.14 14.22
CA ARG A 4 -23.52 -4.63 15.27
C ARG A 4 -22.09 -5.17 15.09
N ASN A 5 -21.94 -6.36 14.49
CA ASN A 5 -20.64 -6.97 14.25
C ASN A 5 -19.84 -6.24 13.15
N TYR A 6 -20.48 -5.76 12.08
CA TYR A 6 -19.78 -5.03 11.01
C TYR A 6 -19.42 -3.59 11.38
N ARG A 7 -20.12 -2.98 12.35
CA ARG A 7 -19.66 -1.72 12.95
C ARG A 7 -18.30 -1.87 13.63
N LYS A 8 -17.99 -3.05 14.19
CA LYS A 8 -16.68 -3.34 14.78
C LYS A 8 -15.58 -3.37 13.72
N ASN A 9 -15.86 -3.83 12.51
CA ASN A 9 -14.89 -3.82 11.41
C ASN A 9 -14.39 -2.41 11.11
N ILE A 10 -15.25 -1.39 11.16
CA ILE A 10 -14.83 0.00 10.91
C ILE A 10 -13.75 0.41 11.91
N GLY A 11 -13.98 0.17 13.22
CA GLY A 11 -12.97 0.48 14.25
C GLY A 11 -11.70 -0.35 14.11
N LEU A 12 -11.81 -1.64 13.78
CA LEU A 12 -10.66 -2.51 13.53
C LEU A 12 -9.85 -2.06 12.31
N MET A 13 -10.52 -1.66 11.22
CA MET A 13 -9.88 -1.12 10.02
C MET A 13 -9.17 0.20 10.33
N ALA A 14 -9.72 1.08 11.17
CA ALA A 14 -8.97 2.26 11.62
C ALA A 14 -7.66 1.88 12.35
N GLY A 15 -7.68 0.79 13.13
CA GLY A 15 -6.46 0.22 13.72
C GLY A 15 -5.50 -0.36 12.67
N VAL A 16 -6.03 -1.06 11.66
CA VAL A 16 -5.24 -1.55 10.52
C VAL A 16 -4.57 -0.38 9.80
N GLU A 17 -5.32 0.66 9.44
CA GLU A 17 -4.82 1.88 8.80
C GLU A 17 -3.71 2.53 9.63
N PHE A 18 -3.92 2.64 10.95
CA PHE A 18 -2.94 3.21 11.86
C PHE A 18 -1.62 2.42 11.84
N PHE A 19 -1.66 1.11 12.08
CA PHE A 19 -0.42 0.33 12.23
C PHE A 19 0.23 -0.05 10.89
N ALA A 20 -0.56 -0.25 9.82
CA ALA A 20 -0.05 -0.64 8.50
C ALA A 20 0.59 0.52 7.74
N PHE A 21 0.12 1.76 7.95
CA PHE A 21 0.63 2.96 7.28
C PHE A 21 1.44 3.87 8.20
N LEU A 22 1.92 3.34 9.33
CA LEU A 22 2.93 4.02 10.14
C LEU A 22 4.16 4.26 9.27
N GLY A 23 4.39 5.52 8.88
CA GLY A 23 5.45 5.95 7.96
C GLY A 23 6.87 5.81 8.52
N ILE A 24 7.11 4.81 9.36
CA ILE A 24 8.36 4.59 10.08
C ILE A 24 9.52 4.27 9.12
N THR A 25 9.23 3.75 7.93
CA THR A 25 10.24 3.44 6.89
C THR A 25 10.37 4.54 5.82
N SER A 26 9.85 5.76 6.06
CA SER A 26 9.85 6.85 5.08
C SER A 26 11.25 7.29 4.61
N PHE A 27 12.30 7.00 5.38
CA PHE A 27 13.70 7.29 5.01
C PHE A 27 14.41 6.13 4.31
N TRP A 28 13.68 5.28 3.59
CA TRP A 28 14.25 4.11 2.89
C TRP A 28 15.39 4.46 1.90
N ILE A 29 15.32 5.62 1.21
CA ILE A 29 16.42 6.13 0.35
C ILE A 29 17.69 6.34 1.17
N LEU A 30 17.57 6.99 2.34
CA LEU A 30 18.69 7.25 3.22
C LEU A 30 19.23 5.95 3.82
N PHE A 31 18.36 5.00 4.18
CA PHE A 31 18.75 3.67 4.62
C PHE A 31 19.60 2.96 3.55
N LEU A 32 19.15 2.92 2.29
CA LEU A 32 19.91 2.30 1.20
C LEU A 32 21.25 3.01 0.94
N SER A 33 21.25 4.34 0.97
CA SER A 33 22.47 5.15 0.82
C SER A 33 23.49 4.88 1.93
N GLN A 34 23.05 4.82 3.19
CA GLN A 34 23.88 4.45 4.35
C GLN A 34 24.43 3.01 4.25
N ASN A 35 23.75 2.13 3.50
CA ASN A 35 24.21 0.77 3.21
C ASN A 35 25.00 0.67 1.89
N GLY A 36 25.47 1.79 1.33
CA GLY A 36 26.39 1.82 0.19
C GLY A 36 25.75 1.81 -1.19
N MET A 37 24.42 1.98 -1.30
CA MET A 37 23.76 2.15 -2.61
C MET A 37 23.98 3.56 -3.14
N SER A 38 24.48 3.66 -4.37
CA SER A 38 24.53 4.93 -5.12
C SER A 38 23.13 5.42 -5.46
N LEU A 39 22.97 6.72 -5.72
CA LEU A 39 21.69 7.31 -6.13
C LEU A 39 21.12 6.67 -7.41
N TRP A 40 21.98 6.29 -8.35
CA TRP A 40 21.56 5.57 -9.56
C TRP A 40 20.97 4.18 -9.22
N GLN A 41 21.62 3.42 -8.34
CA GLN A 41 21.09 2.13 -7.89
C GLN A 41 19.76 2.30 -7.15
N ILE A 42 19.63 3.33 -6.32
CA ILE A 42 18.37 3.63 -5.62
C ILE A 42 17.26 3.95 -6.64
N GLY A 43 17.54 4.73 -7.68
CA GLY A 43 16.57 5.00 -8.75
C GLY A 43 16.15 3.74 -9.52
N LEU A 44 17.07 2.80 -9.75
CA LEU A 44 16.73 1.49 -10.33
C LEU A 44 15.84 0.66 -9.39
N LEU A 45 16.14 0.65 -8.09
CA LEU A 45 15.34 -0.03 -7.07
C LEU A 45 13.92 0.55 -6.96
N GLU A 46 13.79 1.87 -7.02
CA GLU A 46 12.49 2.56 -7.11
C GLU A 46 11.73 2.18 -8.38
N SER A 47 12.43 2.12 -9.52
CA SER A 47 11.86 1.71 -10.80
C SER A 47 11.35 0.26 -10.76
N ILE A 48 12.07 -0.64 -10.09
CA ILE A 48 11.64 -2.03 -9.87
C ILE A 48 10.35 -2.07 -9.06
N PHE A 49 10.24 -1.29 -7.98
CA PHE A 49 9.02 -1.22 -7.19
C PHE A 49 7.83 -0.78 -8.05
N HIS A 50 7.94 0.35 -8.75
CA HIS A 50 6.83 0.88 -9.54
C HIS A 50 6.47 -0.01 -10.73
N THR A 51 7.46 -0.59 -11.41
CA THR A 51 7.23 -1.53 -12.51
C THR A 51 6.52 -2.78 -12.02
N THR A 52 6.97 -3.34 -10.88
CA THR A 52 6.33 -4.51 -10.27
C THR A 52 4.91 -4.17 -9.84
N SER A 53 4.69 -3.01 -9.20
CA SER A 53 3.36 -2.56 -8.79
C SER A 53 2.43 -2.41 -10.00
N LEU A 54 2.87 -1.76 -11.08
CA LEU A 54 2.09 -1.64 -12.31
C LEU A 54 1.70 -3.00 -12.90
N LEU A 55 2.66 -3.93 -13.02
CA LEU A 55 2.41 -5.25 -13.58
C LEU A 55 1.49 -6.10 -12.71
N CYS A 56 1.57 -5.93 -11.39
CA CYS A 56 0.84 -6.73 -10.42
C CYS A 56 -0.50 -6.12 -10.00
N GLU A 57 -0.86 -4.90 -10.41
CA GLU A 57 -2.08 -4.22 -9.96
C GLU A 57 -3.35 -4.93 -10.43
N ILE A 58 -3.41 -5.29 -11.71
CA ILE A 58 -4.56 -6.04 -12.23
C ILE A 58 -4.59 -7.47 -11.67
N PRO A 59 -3.48 -8.24 -11.67
CA PRO A 59 -3.46 -9.56 -11.04
C PRO A 59 -3.84 -9.54 -9.56
N SER A 60 -3.36 -8.58 -8.76
CA SER A 60 -3.70 -8.48 -7.33
C SER A 60 -5.15 -8.10 -7.13
N GLY A 61 -5.71 -7.21 -7.95
CA GLY A 61 -7.14 -6.88 -7.94
C GLY A 61 -8.02 -8.09 -8.27
N MET A 62 -7.65 -8.88 -9.27
CA MET A 62 -8.37 -10.12 -9.61
C MET A 62 -8.29 -11.17 -8.49
N LEU A 63 -7.12 -11.31 -7.84
CA LEU A 63 -6.98 -12.14 -6.65
C LEU A 63 -7.84 -11.58 -5.52
N ALA A 64 -7.96 -10.26 -5.40
CA ALA A 64 -8.83 -9.61 -4.44
C ALA A 64 -10.31 -9.89 -4.69
N ASP A 65 -10.74 -9.98 -5.94
CA ASP A 65 -12.12 -10.34 -6.29
C ASP A 65 -12.41 -11.83 -6.05
N ARG A 66 -11.44 -12.71 -6.29
CA ARG A 66 -11.59 -14.16 -6.15
C ARG A 66 -11.47 -14.67 -4.71
N TYR A 67 -10.59 -14.06 -3.91
CA TYR A 67 -10.35 -14.44 -2.52
C TYR A 67 -11.03 -13.48 -1.55
N SER A 68 -11.11 -13.86 -0.28
CA SER A 68 -11.62 -12.98 0.76
C SER A 68 -10.75 -11.73 0.94
N TYR A 69 -11.33 -10.61 1.36
CA TYR A 69 -10.58 -9.41 1.70
C TYR A 69 -9.50 -9.72 2.73
N LYS A 70 -9.83 -10.48 3.78
CA LYS A 70 -8.86 -10.89 4.79
C LYS A 70 -7.66 -11.62 4.21
N THR A 71 -7.84 -12.48 3.20
CA THR A 71 -6.73 -13.21 2.57
C THR A 71 -5.74 -12.24 1.93
N ASN A 72 -6.22 -11.24 1.19
CA ASN A 72 -5.32 -10.26 0.56
C ASN A 72 -4.66 -9.35 1.60
N LEU A 73 -5.38 -8.95 2.65
CA LEU A 73 -4.77 -8.20 3.74
C LEU A 73 -3.66 -9.01 4.45
N TYR A 74 -3.85 -10.32 4.62
CA TYR A 74 -2.80 -11.21 5.12
C TYR A 74 -1.60 -11.29 4.18
N LEU A 75 -1.82 -11.53 2.88
CA LEU A 75 -0.76 -11.56 1.88
C LEU A 75 0.01 -10.25 1.82
N SER A 76 -0.71 -9.12 1.89
CA SER A 76 -0.14 -7.78 2.00
C SER A 76 0.82 -7.68 3.18
N ARG A 77 0.36 -8.01 4.39
CA ARG A 77 1.20 -7.89 5.60
C ARG A 77 2.36 -8.87 5.63
N ILE A 78 2.16 -10.11 5.19
CA ILE A 78 3.24 -11.11 5.11
C ILE A 78 4.31 -10.65 4.10
N ALA A 79 3.91 -10.19 2.91
CA ALA A 79 4.85 -9.63 1.95
C ALA A 79 5.59 -8.41 2.51
N GLY A 80 4.91 -7.52 3.25
CA GLY A 80 5.56 -6.37 3.91
C GLY A 80 6.61 -6.79 4.95
N ILE A 81 6.34 -7.83 5.73
CA ILE A 81 7.30 -8.43 6.68
C ILE A 81 8.49 -9.01 5.93
N VAL A 82 8.26 -9.81 4.89
CA VAL A 82 9.33 -10.42 4.08
C VAL A 82 10.18 -9.33 3.43
N SER A 83 9.57 -8.29 2.86
CA SER A 83 10.27 -7.12 2.33
C SER A 83 11.15 -6.47 3.40
N SER A 84 10.63 -6.26 4.61
CA SER A 84 11.38 -5.65 5.71
C SER A 84 12.56 -6.52 6.16
N ILE A 85 12.40 -7.85 6.18
CA ILE A 85 13.49 -8.80 6.45
C ILE A 85 14.55 -8.74 5.36
N LEU A 86 14.16 -8.68 4.09
CA LEU A 86 15.09 -8.55 2.97
C LEU A 86 15.84 -7.21 3.00
N MET A 87 15.17 -6.11 3.35
CA MET A 87 15.80 -4.81 3.57
C MET A 87 16.86 -4.88 4.67
N LEU A 88 16.60 -5.59 5.76
CA LEU A 88 17.57 -5.80 6.84
C LEU A 88 18.74 -6.72 6.41
N ALA A 89 18.44 -7.79 5.67
CA ALA A 89 19.43 -8.75 5.22
C ALA A 89 20.29 -8.26 4.05
N GLY A 90 19.89 -7.17 3.38
CA GLY A 90 20.52 -6.72 2.14
C GLY A 90 22.00 -6.35 2.29
N GLN A 91 22.40 -5.71 3.39
CA GLN A 91 23.82 -5.39 3.70
C GLN A 91 24.64 -4.85 2.50
N GLY A 92 24.04 -3.96 1.69
CA GLY A 92 24.70 -3.40 0.49
C GLY A 92 24.62 -4.27 -0.77
N ASN A 93 23.92 -5.41 -0.74
CA ASN A 93 23.66 -6.24 -1.91
C ASN A 93 22.45 -5.72 -2.69
N PHE A 94 22.72 -5.17 -3.87
CA PHE A 94 21.69 -4.63 -4.78
C PHE A 94 20.56 -5.63 -5.09
N TRP A 95 20.87 -6.89 -5.34
CA TRP A 95 19.86 -7.88 -5.78
C TRP A 95 18.92 -8.28 -4.65
N ILE A 96 19.41 -8.29 -3.40
CA ILE A 96 18.56 -8.53 -2.23
C ILE A 96 17.61 -7.34 -2.05
N TYR A 97 18.09 -6.10 -2.21
CA TYR A 97 17.23 -4.92 -2.20
C TYR A 97 16.24 -4.90 -3.37
N ALA A 98 16.64 -5.34 -4.56
CA ALA A 98 15.74 -5.45 -5.71
C ALA A 98 14.58 -6.40 -5.42
N LEU A 99 14.87 -7.55 -4.81
CA LEU A 99 13.85 -8.49 -4.35
C LEU A 99 12.97 -7.87 -3.25
N ALA A 100 13.57 -7.16 -2.29
CA ALA A 100 12.83 -6.45 -1.24
C ALA A 100 11.84 -5.44 -1.83
N MET A 101 12.27 -4.63 -2.80
CA MET A 101 11.43 -3.65 -3.49
C MET A 101 10.29 -4.31 -4.28
N ALA A 102 10.57 -5.40 -4.99
CA ALA A 102 9.53 -6.16 -5.71
C ALA A 102 8.50 -6.77 -4.74
N VAL A 103 8.93 -7.37 -3.63
CA VAL A 103 8.04 -7.91 -2.60
C VAL A 103 7.26 -6.80 -1.89
N SER A 104 7.87 -5.63 -1.69
CA SER A 104 7.20 -4.43 -1.17
C SER A 104 6.06 -3.97 -2.10
N ALA A 105 6.29 -4.00 -3.42
CA ALA A 105 5.26 -3.66 -4.40
C ALA A 105 4.08 -4.63 -4.36
N LEU A 106 4.33 -5.93 -4.18
CA LEU A 106 3.27 -6.92 -3.96
C LEU A 106 2.48 -6.63 -2.69
N SER A 107 3.16 -6.29 -1.59
CA SER A 107 2.51 -5.89 -0.33
C SER A 107 1.54 -4.73 -0.55
N TYR A 108 2.02 -3.66 -1.21
CA TYR A 108 1.22 -2.49 -1.55
C TYR A 108 -0.02 -2.84 -2.39
N ASN A 109 0.17 -3.63 -3.45
CA ASN A 109 -0.89 -4.01 -4.38
C ASN A 109 -1.98 -4.91 -3.81
N PHE A 110 -1.65 -5.75 -2.81
CA PHE A 110 -2.64 -6.55 -2.11
C PHE A 110 -3.50 -5.72 -1.15
N ASP A 111 -3.01 -4.56 -0.71
CA ASP A 111 -3.69 -3.68 0.25
C ASP A 111 -4.55 -2.61 -0.44
N SER A 112 -3.99 -1.93 -1.46
CA SER A 112 -4.45 -0.65 -1.99
C SER A 112 -5.93 -0.61 -2.42
N GLY A 113 -6.46 -1.70 -2.98
CA GLY A 113 -7.88 -1.85 -3.29
C GLY A 113 -8.70 -2.61 -2.25
N THR A 114 -8.05 -3.53 -1.53
CA THR A 114 -8.70 -4.47 -0.59
C THR A 114 -9.22 -3.74 0.65
N SER A 115 -8.42 -2.83 1.23
CA SER A 115 -8.79 -2.11 2.45
C SER A 115 -10.02 -1.21 2.24
N ALA A 116 -10.04 -0.45 1.15
CA ALA A 116 -11.17 0.40 0.79
C ALA A 116 -12.46 -0.42 0.56
N ALA A 117 -12.35 -1.53 -0.18
CA ALA A 117 -13.48 -2.40 -0.45
C ALA A 117 -14.02 -3.08 0.82
N MET A 118 -13.13 -3.54 1.71
CA MET A 118 -13.49 -4.09 3.03
C MET A 118 -14.26 -3.08 3.89
N VAL A 119 -13.83 -1.82 3.90
CA VAL A 119 -14.52 -0.73 4.62
C VAL A 119 -15.88 -0.43 4.01
N TYR A 120 -15.97 -0.36 2.67
CA TYR A 120 -17.23 -0.11 1.96
C TYR A 120 -18.28 -1.18 2.25
N ASP A 121 -17.95 -2.46 2.01
CA ASP A 121 -18.90 -3.56 2.20
C ASP A 121 -19.27 -3.73 3.68
N SER A 122 -18.32 -3.52 4.60
CA SER A 122 -18.63 -3.50 6.04
C SER A 122 -19.58 -2.36 6.41
N ALA A 123 -19.43 -1.17 5.81
CA ALA A 123 -20.32 -0.05 6.06
C ALA A 123 -21.73 -0.31 5.50
N VAL A 124 -21.84 -0.93 4.32
CA VAL A 124 -23.12 -1.35 3.73
C VAL A 124 -23.83 -2.35 4.66
N GLU A 125 -23.16 -3.42 5.08
CA GLU A 125 -23.75 -4.43 5.96
C GLU A 125 -24.02 -3.93 7.39
N ALA A 126 -23.36 -2.86 7.81
CA ALA A 126 -23.64 -2.16 9.06
C ALA A 126 -24.82 -1.16 8.98
N GLY A 127 -25.45 -1.01 7.81
CA GLY A 127 -26.51 -0.02 7.56
C GLY A 127 -25.98 1.43 7.61
N LEU A 128 -24.73 1.64 7.21
CA LEU A 128 -24.01 2.92 7.28
C LEU A 128 -23.56 3.43 5.90
N LYS A 129 -24.18 2.94 4.80
CA LYS A 129 -23.84 3.33 3.42
C LYS A 129 -23.83 4.85 3.22
N GLU A 130 -24.85 5.55 3.72
CA GLU A 130 -24.95 7.03 3.63
C GLU A 130 -23.82 7.77 4.34
N ARG A 131 -23.13 7.10 5.29
CA ARG A 131 -21.98 7.65 6.01
C ARG A 131 -20.64 7.19 5.45
N TYR A 132 -20.62 6.42 4.37
CA TYR A 132 -19.39 5.84 3.82
C TYR A 132 -18.35 6.91 3.53
N LEU A 133 -18.72 8.04 2.89
CA LEU A 133 -17.76 9.11 2.60
C LEU A 133 -17.12 9.67 3.88
N SER A 134 -17.90 9.87 4.95
CA SER A 134 -17.37 10.31 6.25
C SER A 134 -16.45 9.26 6.88
N ILE A 135 -16.79 7.97 6.77
CA ILE A 135 -15.95 6.87 7.26
C ILE A 135 -14.64 6.81 6.47
N SER A 136 -14.72 6.89 5.13
CA SER A 136 -13.56 6.87 4.24
C SER A 136 -12.63 8.05 4.51
N SER A 137 -13.17 9.27 4.65
CA SER A 137 -12.36 10.45 5.00
C SER A 137 -11.69 10.30 6.37
N PHE A 138 -12.38 9.69 7.34
CA PHE A 138 -11.76 9.36 8.64
C PHE A 138 -10.62 8.35 8.49
N MET A 139 -10.79 7.28 7.72
CA MET A 139 -9.72 6.30 7.46
C MET A 139 -8.50 6.97 6.81
N SER A 140 -8.72 7.79 5.78
CA SER A 140 -7.65 8.56 5.14
C SER A 140 -6.97 9.51 6.11
N GLY A 141 -7.72 10.19 6.99
CA GLY A 141 -7.16 11.06 8.02
C GLY A 141 -6.29 10.29 9.03
N VAL A 142 -6.71 9.09 9.44
CA VAL A 142 -5.91 8.19 10.28
C VAL A 142 -4.64 7.77 9.56
N ALA A 143 -4.74 7.30 8.32
CA ALA A 143 -3.58 6.85 7.54
C ALA A 143 -2.55 7.98 7.33
N GLU A 144 -2.97 9.18 6.93
CA GLU A 144 -2.06 10.30 6.71
C GLU A 144 -1.47 10.87 8.01
N GLY A 145 -2.30 10.96 9.06
CA GLY A 145 -1.84 11.37 10.38
C GLY A 145 -0.77 10.43 10.92
N THR A 146 -0.98 9.11 10.80
CA THR A 146 -0.04 8.11 11.29
C THR A 146 1.17 7.95 10.37
N ARG A 147 1.04 8.17 9.06
CA ARG A 147 2.18 8.25 8.14
C ARG A 147 3.11 9.41 8.50
N SER A 148 2.53 10.56 8.80
CA SER A 148 3.27 11.75 9.26
C SER A 148 3.96 11.48 10.61
N LEU A 149 3.24 10.92 11.58
CA LEU A 149 3.79 10.54 12.88
C LEU A 149 4.96 9.54 12.73
N GLY A 150 4.77 8.48 11.95
CA GLY A 150 5.80 7.49 11.68
C GLY A 150 7.04 8.10 11.03
N THR A 151 6.86 9.06 10.12
CA THR A 151 7.97 9.76 9.48
C THR A 151 8.77 10.61 10.48
N VAL A 152 8.08 11.30 11.40
CA VAL A 152 8.74 12.04 12.49
C VAL A 152 9.51 11.08 13.40
N LEU A 153 8.90 9.95 13.78
CA LEU A 153 9.56 8.92 14.58
C LEU A 153 10.80 8.34 13.87
N ALA A 154 10.70 8.10 12.56
CA ALA A 154 11.81 7.64 11.73
C ALA A 154 12.98 8.64 11.73
N GLY A 155 12.68 9.93 11.86
CA GLY A 155 13.66 11.02 11.94
C GLY A 155 14.65 10.85 13.09
N PHE A 156 14.24 10.28 14.23
CA PHE A 156 15.15 10.02 15.36
C PHE A 156 16.20 8.94 15.06
N PHE A 157 15.98 8.10 14.04
CA PHE A 157 16.85 6.98 13.69
C PHE A 157 17.82 7.28 12.54
N VAL A 158 17.77 8.48 11.94
CA VAL A 158 18.58 8.83 10.75
C VAL A 158 20.09 8.80 11.00
N HIS A 159 20.54 8.92 12.25
CA HIS A 159 21.94 8.88 12.64
C HIS A 159 22.48 7.45 12.79
N GLY A 160 22.26 6.60 11.77
CA GLY A 160 22.81 5.25 11.67
C GLY A 160 21.96 4.13 12.29
N GLN A 161 20.74 4.44 12.76
CA GLN A 161 19.85 3.47 13.40
C GLN A 161 18.61 3.13 12.57
N LEU A 162 18.59 3.49 11.28
CA LEU A 162 17.42 3.28 10.41
C LEU A 162 17.02 1.80 10.29
N HIS A 163 17.90 0.84 10.57
CA HIS A 163 17.53 -0.58 10.65
C HIS A 163 16.44 -0.85 11.70
N LEU A 164 16.40 -0.09 12.81
CA LEU A 164 15.35 -0.19 13.83
C LEU A 164 13.95 0.09 13.26
N THR A 165 13.85 0.95 12.25
CA THR A 165 12.57 1.26 11.61
C THR A 165 11.92 0.05 10.93
N TYR A 166 12.74 -0.85 10.36
CA TYR A 166 12.25 -2.09 9.75
C TYR A 166 11.85 -3.13 10.80
N TYR A 167 12.54 -3.20 11.94
CA TYR A 167 12.09 -4.02 13.07
C TYR A 167 10.75 -3.53 13.64
N ILE A 168 10.57 -2.21 13.76
CA ILE A 168 9.30 -1.61 14.17
C ILE A 168 8.21 -1.94 13.15
N MET A 169 8.48 -1.81 11.85
CA MET A 169 7.53 -2.16 10.78
C MET A 169 7.11 -3.64 10.82
N ILE A 170 8.04 -4.55 11.12
CA ILE A 170 7.71 -5.97 11.32
C ILE A 170 6.79 -6.14 12.53
N ALA A 171 7.11 -5.51 13.66
CA ALA A 171 6.30 -5.58 14.88
C ALA A 171 4.88 -5.03 14.66
N THR A 172 4.74 -3.87 14.02
CA THR A 172 3.43 -3.30 13.70
C THR A 172 2.68 -4.16 12.69
N SER A 173 3.35 -4.74 11.70
CA SER A 173 2.73 -5.68 10.76
C SER A 173 2.18 -6.92 11.47
N ILE A 174 2.85 -7.45 12.49
CA ILE A 174 2.34 -8.55 13.33
C ILE A 174 1.08 -8.14 14.09
N ILE A 175 1.05 -6.91 14.65
CA ILE A 175 -0.17 -6.36 15.27
C ILE A 175 -1.30 -6.30 14.24
N VAL A 176 -1.01 -5.85 13.01
CA VAL A 176 -2.02 -5.79 11.94
C VAL A 176 -2.53 -7.19 11.57
N LEU A 177 -1.68 -8.22 11.52
CA LEU A 177 -2.12 -9.61 11.29
C LEU A 177 -3.15 -10.04 12.35
N PHE A 178 -2.95 -9.67 13.61
CA PHE A 178 -3.91 -9.93 14.69
C PHE A 178 -5.21 -9.13 14.53
N LEU A 179 -5.13 -7.85 14.12
CA LEU A 179 -6.32 -7.05 13.84
C LEU A 179 -7.13 -7.61 12.67
N ILE A 180 -6.46 -8.03 11.59
CA ILE A 180 -7.10 -8.70 10.45
C ILE A 180 -7.80 -9.98 10.91
N TRP A 181 -7.19 -10.76 11.81
CA TRP A 181 -7.82 -11.95 12.37
C TRP A 181 -9.17 -11.65 13.04
N MET A 182 -9.26 -10.53 13.75
CA MET A 182 -10.49 -10.07 14.41
C MET A 182 -11.55 -9.49 13.46
N LEU A 183 -11.20 -9.17 12.21
CA LEU A 183 -12.15 -8.68 11.21
C LEU A 183 -13.15 -9.78 10.83
N LYS A 184 -14.39 -9.38 10.58
CA LYS A 184 -15.41 -10.25 10.00
C LYS A 184 -15.49 -10.03 8.49
N GLU A 185 -15.37 -11.09 7.71
CA GLU A 185 -15.55 -11.00 6.25
C GLU A 185 -17.01 -10.58 5.91
N PRO A 186 -17.23 -9.53 5.09
CA PRO A 186 -18.56 -9.17 4.59
C PRO A 186 -19.18 -10.29 3.75
N SER A 187 -20.48 -10.53 3.93
CA SER A 187 -21.25 -11.54 3.18
C SER A 187 -21.45 -11.19 1.70
N VAL A 188 -21.56 -9.90 1.35
CA VAL A 188 -21.72 -9.43 -0.05
C VAL A 188 -20.54 -9.87 -0.93
N LYS A 189 -19.34 -10.01 -0.34
CA LYS A 189 -18.17 -10.58 -1.02
C LYS A 189 -18.39 -12.04 -1.44
N LEU A 190 -19.04 -12.83 -0.58
CA LEU A 190 -19.22 -14.28 -0.79
C LEU A 190 -20.21 -14.58 -1.93
N GLU A 191 -21.15 -13.68 -2.21
CA GLU A 191 -22.13 -13.84 -3.29
C GLU A 191 -21.60 -13.41 -4.68
N LYS A 192 -20.60 -12.53 -4.74
CA LYS A 192 -20.06 -11.96 -6.00
C LYS A 192 -18.93 -12.79 -6.64
N ALA A 193 -18.84 -14.09 -6.38
CA ALA A 193 -17.73 -14.94 -6.80
C ALA A 193 -17.59 -15.19 -8.33
N ASP A 194 -18.38 -14.52 -9.18
CA ASP A 194 -18.15 -14.52 -10.63
C ASP A 194 -16.91 -13.68 -10.96
N SER A 195 -15.75 -14.33 -10.97
CA SER A 195 -14.47 -13.67 -11.23
C SER A 195 -14.39 -13.17 -12.68
N VAL A 196 -14.24 -11.87 -12.86
CA VAL A 196 -13.94 -11.26 -14.16
C VAL A 196 -12.55 -11.70 -14.61
N THR A 197 -12.41 -12.12 -15.87
CA THR A 197 -11.13 -12.59 -16.41
C THR A 197 -10.22 -11.43 -16.83
N MET A 198 -8.89 -11.63 -16.79
CA MET A 198 -7.90 -10.65 -17.25
C MET A 198 -8.21 -10.15 -18.67
N ARG A 199 -8.65 -11.08 -19.54
CA ARG A 199 -9.06 -10.77 -20.90
C ARG A 199 -10.21 -9.77 -20.90
N GLN A 200 -11.27 -10.01 -20.12
CA GLN A 200 -12.41 -9.09 -20.03
C GLN A 200 -12.00 -7.72 -19.51
N ILE A 201 -11.18 -7.63 -18.46
CA ILE A 201 -10.68 -6.35 -17.93
C ILE A 201 -9.93 -5.57 -19.02
N ILE A 202 -8.99 -6.22 -19.71
CA ILE A 202 -8.22 -5.58 -20.80
C ILE A 202 -9.16 -5.10 -21.92
N TRP A 203 -10.16 -5.89 -22.30
CA TRP A 203 -11.14 -5.49 -23.32
C TRP A 203 -11.98 -4.30 -22.86
N THR A 204 -12.48 -4.32 -21.63
CA THR A 204 -13.26 -3.21 -21.06
C THR A 204 -12.44 -1.93 -21.01
N VAL A 205 -11.19 -1.99 -20.52
CA VAL A 205 -10.29 -0.83 -20.53
C VAL A 205 -10.05 -0.32 -21.95
N LYS A 206 -9.78 -1.23 -22.90
CA LYS A 206 -9.53 -0.86 -24.30
C LYS A 206 -10.74 -0.21 -24.96
N ASP A 207 -11.94 -0.73 -24.71
CA ASP A 207 -13.18 -0.18 -25.25
C ASP A 207 -13.52 1.16 -24.60
N GLU A 208 -13.28 1.31 -23.31
CA GLU A 208 -13.49 2.56 -22.58
C GLU A 208 -12.54 3.66 -23.05
N LEU A 209 -11.26 3.35 -23.25
CA LEU A 209 -10.28 4.29 -23.80
C LEU A 209 -10.63 4.73 -25.24
N LYS A 210 -11.21 3.84 -26.05
CA LYS A 210 -11.71 4.19 -27.39
C LYS A 210 -12.94 5.08 -27.34
N ARG A 211 -13.87 4.83 -26.42
CA ARG A 211 -15.10 5.61 -26.25
C ARG A 211 -14.81 7.00 -25.67
N ASN A 212 -13.88 7.07 -24.72
CA ASN A 212 -13.55 8.27 -23.97
C ASN A 212 -12.05 8.59 -24.08
N PRO A 213 -11.55 8.99 -25.26
CA PRO A 213 -10.12 9.28 -25.46
C PRO A 213 -9.63 10.45 -24.60
N MET A 214 -10.54 11.36 -24.23
CA MET A 214 -10.25 12.46 -23.31
C MET A 214 -9.88 11.96 -21.90
N LEU A 215 -10.46 10.84 -21.44
CA LEU A 215 -10.10 10.21 -20.17
C LEU A 215 -8.64 9.78 -20.17
N PHE A 216 -8.17 9.17 -21.26
CA PHE A 216 -6.76 8.79 -21.42
C PHE A 216 -5.83 10.00 -21.32
N ASN A 217 -6.17 11.10 -22.00
CA ASN A 217 -5.38 12.32 -21.96
C ASN A 217 -5.29 12.89 -20.54
N TRP A 218 -6.39 12.89 -19.78
CA TRP A 218 -6.39 13.31 -18.37
C TRP A 218 -5.57 12.40 -17.47
N MET A 219 -5.61 11.08 -17.71
CA MET A 219 -4.76 10.12 -17.00
C MET A 219 -3.28 10.38 -17.27
N ILE A 220 -2.88 10.55 -18.53
CA ILE A 220 -1.47 10.83 -18.88
C ILE A 220 -1.03 12.19 -18.33
N LEU A 221 -1.87 13.22 -18.45
CA LEU A 221 -1.57 14.55 -17.94
C LEU A 221 -1.37 14.53 -16.42
N SER A 222 -2.22 13.83 -15.67
CA SER A 222 -2.08 13.73 -14.21
C SER A 222 -0.78 13.02 -13.80
N GLN A 223 -0.35 12.00 -14.54
CA GLN A 223 0.95 11.35 -14.31
C GLN A 223 2.12 12.28 -14.61
N ILE A 224 2.08 13.04 -15.71
CA ILE A 224 3.15 14.00 -16.05
C ILE A 224 3.29 15.07 -14.95
N VAL A 225 2.17 15.64 -14.51
CA VAL A 225 2.17 16.63 -13.42
C VAL A 225 2.74 16.02 -12.14
N GLY A 226 2.35 14.78 -11.81
CA GLY A 226 2.89 14.04 -10.66
C GLY A 226 4.40 13.86 -10.72
N VAL A 227 4.94 13.43 -11.87
CA VAL A 227 6.39 13.25 -12.08
C VAL A 227 7.13 14.56 -11.92
N LEU A 228 6.62 15.66 -12.48
CA LEU A 228 7.25 16.98 -12.36
C LEU A 228 7.29 17.46 -10.91
N MET A 229 6.21 17.24 -10.13
CA MET A 229 6.16 17.55 -8.71
C MET A 229 7.18 16.73 -7.91
N CYS A 230 7.27 15.43 -8.17
CA CYS A 230 8.27 14.56 -7.53
C CYS A 230 9.71 14.99 -7.86
N MET A 231 10.00 15.29 -9.13
CA MET A 231 11.31 15.80 -9.57
C MET A 231 11.68 17.11 -8.86
N PHE A 232 10.73 18.03 -8.72
CA PHE A 232 10.94 19.28 -8.00
C PHE A 232 11.29 19.04 -6.52
N ILE A 233 10.53 18.20 -5.82
CA ILE A 233 10.78 17.84 -4.41
C ILE A 233 12.12 17.10 -4.25
N PHE A 234 12.46 16.21 -5.17
CA PHE A 234 13.72 15.46 -5.15
C PHE A 234 14.93 16.38 -5.35
N THR A 235 14.82 17.33 -6.29
CA THR A 235 15.87 18.33 -6.54
C THR A 235 16.11 19.21 -5.31
N ILE A 236 15.02 19.61 -4.64
CA ILE A 236 15.10 20.33 -3.36
C ILE A 236 15.81 19.49 -2.30
N LYS A 237 15.42 18.23 -2.11
CA LYS A 237 16.04 17.32 -1.13
C LYS A 237 17.54 17.12 -1.37
N ILE A 238 17.98 16.97 -2.62
CA ILE A 238 19.40 16.85 -2.97
C ILE A 238 20.16 18.14 -2.66
N SER A 239 19.58 19.28 -2.98
CA SER A 239 20.23 20.59 -2.79
C SER A 239 20.49 20.94 -1.32
N TYR A 240 19.81 20.28 -0.38
CA TYR A 240 20.03 20.42 1.07
C TYR A 240 20.89 19.30 1.68
N GLN A 241 21.38 18.35 0.89
CA GLN A 241 22.31 17.30 1.32
C GLN A 241 23.78 17.55 0.87
N ILE A 242 24.04 18.68 0.22
CA ILE A 242 25.36 19.24 -0.10
C ILE A 242 25.58 20.45 0.80
#